data_AF-A0A0E3NP05-F1
#
_entry.id   AF-A0A0E3NP05-F1
#
_cell.length_a   1.000
_cell.length_b   1.000
_cell.length_c   1.000
_cell.angle_alpha   90.00
_cell.angle_beta   90.00
_cell.angle_gamma   90.00
#
_symmetry.space_group_name_H-M   'P 1'
#
loop_
_entity.id
_entity.type
_entity.pdbx_description
1 polymer ?
#
loop_
_entity_poly.entity_id
_entity_poly.type
_entity_poly.pdbx_seq_one_letter_code
_entity_poly.pdbx_strand_id
1 'polypeptide(L)'
;MPIMSILSCKIMQDEIVWILENDSAIDEVIVVENENIREFKGKLKKVNIQHKILPIENIPLLSDINNKHEKKSKCEKYTVLVYLMELGLHKNPKDLKNKVYENIDTLAPFSSGILVFYGLCGNVLGDIETDFERNSFPCPVRILKDRKNRIVDDCIGATVGGMDNYLRLLKSVGDAGTYLFTPMYSKGWREFIELDKLHKDPDKALKMMKKTHEMIGYKRVAKINTGLEYTENFDDAIREFAELFDFEILEFNNGNQEIFEDCYGKMKVEIGIMKMEIKNK
;
A
#
# COMPACT_ATOMS: atom_id res chain seq x y z
N MET A 1 4.07 25.20 -0.81
CA MET A 1 4.52 23.98 -1.53
C MET A 1 3.96 22.79 -0.80
N PRO A 2 2.86 22.21 -1.28
CA PRO A 2 2.25 21.06 -0.63
C PRO A 2 3.13 19.83 -0.80
N ILE A 3 3.38 19.12 0.30
CA ILE A 3 4.04 17.82 0.31
C ILE A 3 3.04 16.79 0.79
N MET A 4 2.67 15.84 -0.08
CA MET A 4 1.86 14.69 0.32
C MET A 4 2.77 13.51 0.62
N SER A 5 2.73 13.02 1.85
CA SER A 5 3.42 11.80 2.21
C SER A 5 2.51 10.59 2.04
N ILE A 6 3.01 9.54 1.39
CA ILE A 6 2.39 8.22 1.32
C ILE A 6 3.19 7.29 2.21
N LEU A 7 2.60 6.88 3.34
CA LEU A 7 3.14 5.85 4.22
C LEU A 7 2.47 4.52 3.88
N SER A 8 3.24 3.53 3.41
CA SER A 8 2.66 2.32 2.82
C SER A 8 3.37 1.05 3.22
N CYS A 9 2.60 -0.04 3.34
CA CYS A 9 3.17 -1.39 3.28
C CYS A 9 3.77 -1.63 1.89
N LYS A 10 4.98 -2.19 1.78
CA LYS A 10 5.60 -2.45 0.46
C LYS A 10 4.73 -3.26 -0.51
N ILE A 11 3.73 -3.99 -0.01
CA ILE A 11 2.78 -4.75 -0.82
C ILE A 11 1.90 -3.88 -1.74
N MET A 12 1.73 -2.59 -1.44
CA MET A 12 0.86 -1.69 -2.22
C MET A 12 1.64 -0.81 -3.20
N GLN A 13 2.88 -1.20 -3.53
CA GLN A 13 3.75 -0.38 -4.36
C GLN A 13 3.24 -0.24 -5.80
N ASP A 14 2.47 -1.19 -6.33
CA ASP A 14 1.90 -1.10 -7.68
C ASP A 14 0.86 0.02 -7.77
N GLU A 15 0.02 0.14 -6.75
CA GLU A 15 -1.00 1.17 -6.65
C GLU A 15 -0.36 2.57 -6.46
N ILE A 16 0.79 2.64 -5.79
CA ILE A 16 1.56 3.89 -5.68
C ILE A 16 2.16 4.26 -7.05
N VAL A 17 2.79 3.32 -7.77
CA VAL A 17 3.32 3.61 -9.12
C VAL A 17 2.19 4.08 -10.03
N TRP A 18 1.02 3.44 -9.97
CA TRP A 18 -0.16 3.85 -10.73
C TRP A 18 -0.54 5.31 -10.45
N ILE A 19 -0.65 5.72 -9.19
CA ILE A 19 -0.94 7.12 -8.84
C ILE A 19 0.10 8.08 -9.42
N LEU A 20 1.38 7.76 -9.23
CA LEU A 20 2.47 8.63 -9.65
C LEU A 20 2.54 8.78 -11.19
N GLU A 21 2.19 7.73 -11.93
CA GLU A 21 2.13 7.75 -13.39
C GLU A 21 0.92 8.53 -13.92
N ASN A 22 -0.20 8.52 -13.18
CA ASN A 22 -1.48 9.09 -13.63
C ASN A 22 -1.77 10.50 -13.09
N ASP A 23 -0.93 11.07 -12.23
CA ASP A 23 -1.08 12.46 -11.75
C ASP A 23 -0.04 13.41 -12.33
N SER A 24 -0.41 14.10 -13.41
CA SER A 24 0.43 15.10 -14.06
C SER A 24 0.66 16.38 -13.23
N ALA A 25 -0.01 16.54 -12.08
CA ALA A 25 0.21 17.67 -11.18
C ALA A 25 1.45 17.50 -10.29
N ILE A 26 2.03 16.29 -10.23
CA ILE A 26 3.22 16.02 -9.42
C ILE A 26 4.45 16.66 -10.09
N ASP A 27 5.07 17.60 -9.40
CA ASP A 27 6.32 18.24 -9.85
C ASP A 27 7.57 17.45 -9.41
N GLU A 28 7.47 16.71 -8.30
CA GLU A 28 8.59 15.99 -7.72
C GLU A 28 8.14 14.74 -6.96
N VAL A 29 8.87 13.64 -7.15
CA VAL A 29 8.74 12.41 -6.36
C VAL A 29 10.01 12.22 -5.53
N ILE A 30 9.85 12.07 -4.22
CA ILE A 30 10.92 11.70 -3.29
C ILE A 30 10.57 10.33 -2.70
N VAL A 31 11.52 9.41 -2.72
CA VAL A 31 11.43 8.11 -2.07
C VAL A 31 12.39 8.12 -0.88
N VAL A 32 11.87 7.85 0.32
CA VAL A 32 12.70 7.78 1.54
C VAL A 32 13.62 6.56 1.45
N GLU A 33 14.91 6.76 1.64
CA GLU A 33 15.91 5.68 1.59
C GLU A 33 15.74 4.72 2.77
N ASN A 34 15.48 3.44 2.45
CA ASN A 34 15.51 2.32 3.39
C ASN A 34 15.69 0.99 2.63
N GLU A 35 15.73 -0.14 3.34
CA GLU A 35 15.92 -1.47 2.76
C GLU A 35 14.76 -1.99 1.89
N ASN A 36 13.58 -1.37 1.98
CA ASN A 36 12.34 -1.85 1.36
C ASN A 36 12.11 -1.28 -0.06
N ILE A 37 12.92 -0.32 -0.52
CA ILE A 37 12.67 0.43 -1.78
C ILE A 37 13.27 -0.19 -3.05
N ARG A 38 14.04 -1.28 -2.93
CA ARG A 38 14.80 -1.84 -4.07
C ARG A 38 13.91 -2.16 -5.26
N GLU A 39 12.79 -2.85 -5.02
CA GLU A 39 11.86 -3.23 -6.09
C GLU A 39 11.10 -2.00 -6.63
N PHE A 40 10.60 -1.16 -5.73
CA PHE A 40 9.89 0.06 -6.08
C PHE A 40 10.70 0.97 -7.00
N LYS A 41 12.00 1.17 -6.71
CA LYS A 41 12.94 1.90 -7.58
C LYS A 41 13.01 1.30 -9.00
N GLY A 42 12.98 -0.03 -9.11
CA GLY A 42 12.94 -0.72 -10.40
C GLY A 42 11.67 -0.38 -11.18
N LYS A 43 10.51 -0.39 -10.50
CA LYS A 43 9.21 -0.07 -11.10
C LYS A 43 9.15 1.37 -11.59
N LEU A 44 9.54 2.34 -10.77
CA LEU A 44 9.59 3.76 -11.16
C LEU A 44 10.47 3.99 -12.39
N LYS A 45 11.64 3.33 -12.46
CA LYS A 45 12.52 3.41 -13.64
C LYS A 45 11.88 2.83 -14.90
N LYS A 46 11.17 1.71 -14.78
CA LYS A 46 10.51 1.03 -15.91
C LYS A 46 9.45 1.92 -16.57
N VAL A 47 8.73 2.72 -15.78
CA VAL A 47 7.72 3.68 -16.25
C VAL A 47 8.26 5.11 -16.43
N ASN A 48 9.58 5.29 -16.40
CA ASN A 48 10.26 6.58 -16.59
C ASN A 48 9.85 7.70 -15.61
N ILE A 49 9.38 7.36 -14.40
CA ILE A 49 9.10 8.35 -13.36
C ILE A 49 10.41 8.86 -12.76
N GLN A 50 10.66 10.16 -12.94
CA GLN A 50 11.80 10.85 -12.34
C GLN A 50 11.57 10.96 -10.82
N HIS A 51 12.55 10.51 -10.04
CA HIS A 51 12.46 10.51 -8.59
C HIS A 51 13.82 10.74 -7.95
N LYS A 52 13.80 11.27 -6.72
CA LYS A 52 14.96 11.36 -5.83
C LYS A 52 14.86 10.28 -4.77
N ILE A 53 16.00 9.72 -4.39
CA ILE A 53 16.10 8.85 -3.22
C ILE A 53 16.91 9.61 -2.20
N LEU A 54 16.32 9.86 -1.02
CA LEU A 54 16.95 10.66 0.03
C LEU A 54 16.78 9.95 1.38
N PRO A 55 17.83 9.90 2.22
CA PRO A 55 17.67 9.67 3.65
C PRO A 55 16.69 10.67 4.25
N ILE A 56 15.93 10.27 5.27
CA ILE A 56 14.89 11.11 5.89
C ILE A 56 15.48 12.43 6.42
N GLU A 57 16.69 12.40 6.95
CA GLU A 57 17.42 13.55 7.48
C GLU A 57 17.82 14.59 6.41
N ASN A 58 17.83 14.19 5.14
CA ASN A 58 18.17 15.06 4.01
C ASN A 58 16.93 15.68 3.35
N ILE A 59 15.73 15.35 3.84
CA ILE A 59 14.48 15.94 3.36
C ILE A 59 14.27 17.27 4.08
N PRO A 60 14.05 18.38 3.35
CA PRO A 60 13.84 19.67 3.97
C PRO A 60 12.51 19.71 4.74
N LEU A 61 12.53 20.26 5.95
CA LEU A 61 11.32 20.46 6.76
C LEU A 61 10.35 21.42 6.05
N LEU A 62 9.05 21.19 6.23
CA LEU A 62 8.02 22.04 5.61
C LEU A 62 8.12 23.49 6.10
N SER A 63 8.48 23.69 7.37
CA SER A 63 8.74 25.01 7.96
C SER A 63 9.87 25.75 7.24
N ASP A 64 10.96 25.06 6.92
CA ASP A 64 12.13 25.64 6.26
C ASP A 64 11.84 26.04 4.81
N ILE A 65 10.96 25.28 4.15
CA ILE A 65 10.46 25.60 2.81
C ILE A 65 9.60 26.85 2.90
N ASN A 66 8.57 26.86 3.76
CA ASN A 66 7.63 27.98 3.86
C ASN A 66 8.32 29.31 4.21
N ASN A 67 9.30 29.29 5.13
CA ASN A 67 10.09 30.47 5.51
C ASN A 67 10.93 31.04 4.36
N LYS A 68 11.38 30.21 3.41
CA LYS A 68 12.14 30.66 2.23
C LYS A 68 11.25 31.23 1.12
N HIS A 69 9.99 30.80 1.06
CA HIS A 69 9.04 31.13 -0.02
C HIS A 69 8.28 32.45 0.17
N GLU A 70 8.29 33.07 1.36
CA GLU A 70 7.69 34.41 1.58
C GLU A 70 8.30 35.52 0.70
N LYS A 71 9.45 35.28 0.05
CA LYS A 71 10.15 36.27 -0.80
C LYS A 71 10.01 36.09 -2.32
N LYS A 72 9.36 35.04 -2.85
CA LYS A 72 9.16 34.87 -4.30
C LYS A 72 7.82 34.20 -4.63
N SER A 73 6.97 34.91 -5.37
CA SER A 73 5.64 34.43 -5.77
C SER A 73 5.68 33.40 -6.91
N LYS A 74 4.81 32.39 -6.78
CA LYS A 74 4.00 31.72 -7.83
C LYS A 74 4.66 30.67 -8.73
N CYS A 75 5.00 29.53 -8.12
CA CYS A 75 4.47 28.22 -8.52
C CYS A 75 4.72 27.28 -7.33
N GLU A 76 3.66 26.89 -6.62
CA GLU A 76 3.83 25.95 -5.51
C GLU A 76 4.02 24.56 -6.09
N LYS A 77 5.28 24.12 -6.18
CA LYS A 77 5.58 22.75 -6.59
C LYS A 77 4.86 21.76 -5.66
N TYR A 78 4.20 20.78 -6.25
CA TYR A 78 3.61 19.65 -5.55
C TYR A 78 4.59 18.48 -5.52
N THR A 79 4.97 18.08 -4.30
CA THR A 79 5.87 16.94 -4.07
C THR A 79 5.11 15.77 -3.46
N VAL A 80 5.34 14.56 -3.96
CA VAL A 80 4.92 13.31 -3.31
C VAL A 80 6.12 12.66 -2.65
N LEU A 81 6.03 12.43 -1.34
CA LEU A 81 7.02 11.73 -0.54
C LEU A 81 6.55 10.30 -0.26
N VAL A 82 7.28 9.28 -0.67
CA VAL A 82 6.90 7.88 -0.47
C VAL A 82 7.80 7.23 0.59
N TYR A 83 7.19 6.70 1.64
CA TYR A 83 7.84 5.87 2.65
C TYR A 83 7.26 4.45 2.61
N LEU A 84 8.08 3.47 2.24
CA LEU A 84 7.69 2.06 2.22
C LEU A 84 8.17 1.34 3.48
N MET A 85 7.23 0.76 4.21
CA MET A 85 7.47 -0.08 5.39
C MET A 85 7.66 -1.55 4.99
N GLU A 86 8.30 -2.31 5.88
CA GLU A 86 8.57 -3.74 5.68
C GLU A 86 7.30 -4.58 5.52
N LEU A 87 7.47 -5.73 4.85
CA LEU A 87 6.37 -6.66 4.62
C LEU A 87 6.02 -7.44 5.89
N GLY A 88 4.74 -7.74 6.09
CA GLY A 88 4.33 -8.70 7.13
C GLY A 88 4.26 -8.16 8.55
N LEU A 89 4.34 -6.83 8.77
CA LEU A 89 4.16 -6.22 10.09
C LEU A 89 2.86 -6.64 10.80
N HIS A 90 1.81 -6.95 10.04
CA HIS A 90 0.52 -7.43 10.58
C HIS A 90 0.62 -8.77 11.34
N LYS A 91 1.74 -9.51 11.23
CA LYS A 91 2.01 -10.71 12.05
C LYS A 91 2.04 -10.39 13.54
N ASN A 92 2.44 -9.18 13.93
CA ASN A 92 2.35 -8.68 15.29
C ASN A 92 1.57 -7.35 15.31
N PRO A 93 0.26 -7.38 15.65
CA PRO A 93 -0.59 -6.19 15.58
C PRO A 93 -0.11 -5.00 16.44
N LYS A 94 0.56 -5.26 17.58
CA LYS A 94 1.12 -4.18 18.42
C LYS A 94 2.30 -3.51 17.71
N ASP A 95 3.20 -4.30 17.14
CA ASP A 95 4.36 -3.76 16.41
C ASP A 95 3.91 -2.98 15.18
N LEU A 96 2.88 -3.46 14.47
CA LEU A 96 2.28 -2.73 13.35
C LEU A 96 1.79 -1.35 13.79
N LYS A 97 0.96 -1.28 14.84
CA LYS A 97 0.41 0.00 15.32
C LYS A 97 1.54 0.96 15.70
N ASN A 98 2.48 0.51 16.54
CA ASN A 98 3.57 1.35 17.03
C ASN A 98 4.42 1.89 15.87
N LYS A 99 4.85 1.01 14.96
CA LYS A 99 5.69 1.42 13.82
C LYS A 99 4.97 2.39 12.88
N VAL A 100 3.68 2.18 12.61
CA VAL A 100 2.89 3.10 11.76
C VAL A 100 2.81 4.48 12.43
N TYR A 101 2.50 4.53 13.72
CA TYR A 101 2.37 5.80 14.46
C TYR A 101 3.71 6.54 14.56
N GLU A 102 4.80 5.84 14.89
CA GLU A 102 6.16 6.39 14.94
C GLU A 102 6.59 6.98 13.58
N ASN A 103 6.24 6.31 12.47
CA ASN A 103 6.55 6.82 11.13
C ASN A 103 5.66 8.01 10.73
N ILE A 104 4.41 8.08 11.21
CA ILE A 104 3.57 9.26 11.02
C ILE A 104 4.17 10.47 11.75
N ASP A 105 4.59 10.30 13.01
CA ASP A 105 5.26 11.35 13.78
C ASP A 105 6.57 11.81 13.10
N THR A 106 7.32 10.86 12.55
CA THR A 106 8.55 11.14 11.79
C THR A 106 8.26 11.92 10.50
N LEU A 107 7.20 11.58 9.77
CA LEU A 107 6.90 12.20 8.47
C LEU A 107 6.18 13.55 8.57
N ALA A 108 5.44 13.79 9.66
CA ALA A 108 4.60 14.98 9.80
C ALA A 108 5.34 16.32 9.66
N PRO A 109 6.57 16.51 10.19
CA PRO A 109 7.31 17.77 10.01
C PRO A 109 7.63 18.12 8.54
N PHE A 110 7.60 17.14 7.65
CA PHE A 110 7.84 17.30 6.22
C PHE A 110 6.55 17.41 5.40
N SER A 111 5.40 17.11 6.00
CA SER A 111 4.17 16.78 5.26
C SER A 111 3.11 17.85 5.44
N SER A 112 2.45 18.21 4.35
CA SER A 112 1.17 18.93 4.38
C SER A 112 -0.01 18.00 4.64
N GLY A 113 0.17 16.70 4.41
CA GLY A 113 -0.76 15.63 4.77
C GLY A 113 -0.11 14.26 4.58
N ILE A 114 -0.51 13.27 5.38
CA ILE A 114 -0.08 11.88 5.27
C ILE A 114 -1.25 10.98 4.88
N LEU A 115 -1.13 10.29 3.75
CA LEU A 115 -2.04 9.25 3.32
C LEU A 115 -1.45 7.87 3.61
N VAL A 116 -2.14 7.11 4.44
CA VAL A 116 -1.69 5.81 4.94
C VAL A 116 -2.28 4.70 4.07
N PHE A 117 -1.41 4.06 3.29
CA PHE A 117 -1.73 2.92 2.43
C PHE A 117 -1.66 1.63 3.25
N TYR A 118 -2.62 1.53 4.17
CA TYR A 118 -2.91 0.35 4.98
C TYR A 118 -4.43 0.19 5.10
N GLY A 119 -4.86 -1.03 5.42
CA GLY A 119 -6.19 -1.28 5.95
C GLY A 119 -6.18 -1.35 7.48
N LEU A 120 -7.20 -1.99 8.06
CA LEU A 120 -7.27 -2.30 9.48
C LEU A 120 -6.16 -3.25 9.95
N CYS A 121 -5.71 -4.16 9.07
CA CYS A 121 -4.54 -5.03 9.24
C CYS A 121 -4.44 -5.66 10.65
N GLY A 122 -5.52 -6.34 11.07
CA GLY A 122 -5.65 -6.89 12.43
C GLY A 122 -6.44 -5.99 13.40
N ASN A 123 -7.18 -5.01 12.85
CA ASN A 123 -8.05 -4.08 13.58
C ASN A 123 -7.31 -3.14 14.56
N VAL A 124 -6.05 -2.80 14.26
CA VAL A 124 -5.23 -1.93 15.13
C VAL A 124 -5.13 -0.48 14.65
N LEU A 125 -5.47 -0.21 13.39
CA LEU A 125 -5.42 1.13 12.79
C LEU A 125 -6.80 1.80 12.69
N GLY A 126 -7.84 1.26 13.35
CA GLY A 126 -9.21 1.76 13.24
C GLY A 126 -9.41 3.19 13.75
N ASP A 127 -8.62 3.60 14.74
CA ASP A 127 -8.71 4.93 15.36
C ASP A 127 -7.65 5.93 14.85
N ILE A 128 -6.85 5.54 13.85
CA ILE A 128 -5.65 6.29 13.43
C ILE A 128 -5.92 7.76 13.12
N GLU A 129 -6.96 8.07 12.36
CA GLU A 129 -7.28 9.46 12.02
C GLU A 129 -7.71 10.26 13.26
N THR A 130 -8.51 9.65 14.14
CA THR A 130 -9.03 10.32 15.35
C THR A 130 -7.91 10.56 16.37
N ASP A 131 -6.98 9.61 16.50
CA ASP A 131 -5.83 9.71 17.40
C ASP A 131 -4.94 10.90 17.01
N PHE A 132 -4.71 11.14 15.70
CA PHE A 132 -3.94 12.29 15.24
C PHE A 132 -4.75 13.60 15.23
N GLU A 133 -6.08 13.58 15.03
CA GLU A 133 -6.91 14.79 15.15
C GLU A 133 -6.96 15.35 16.59
N ARG A 134 -7.10 14.48 17.60
CA ARG A 134 -7.24 14.90 19.01
C ARG A 134 -6.00 15.56 19.58
N ASN A 135 -4.83 15.28 19.03
CA ASN A 135 -3.54 15.74 19.56
C ASN A 135 -3.14 17.14 19.04
N SER A 136 -4.06 17.90 18.44
CA SER A 136 -3.75 19.17 17.74
C SER A 136 -2.62 18.99 16.73
N PHE A 137 -2.59 17.83 16.07
CA PHE A 137 -1.53 17.46 15.17
C PHE A 137 -1.63 18.31 13.90
N PRO A 138 -0.55 18.99 13.48
CA PRO A 138 -0.62 20.01 12.44
C PRO A 138 -0.77 19.45 11.02
N CYS A 139 -0.67 18.13 10.85
CA CYS A 139 -0.66 17.45 9.56
C CYS A 139 -1.85 16.47 9.49
N PRO A 140 -2.84 16.64 8.60
CA PRO A 140 -3.92 15.67 8.45
C PRO A 140 -3.37 14.28 8.14
N VAL A 141 -3.96 13.26 8.77
CA VAL A 141 -3.66 11.85 8.54
C VAL A 141 -4.94 11.18 8.06
N ARG A 142 -4.87 10.50 6.91
CA ARG A 142 -5.99 9.79 6.30
C ARG A 142 -5.60 8.36 5.98
N ILE A 143 -6.51 7.41 6.16
CA ILE A 143 -6.31 5.99 5.81
C ILE A 143 -7.27 5.59 4.67
N LEU A 144 -6.94 4.52 3.96
CA LEU A 144 -7.75 4.02 2.85
C LEU A 144 -9.17 3.67 3.30
N LYS A 145 -10.16 4.31 2.68
CA LYS A 145 -11.59 4.12 2.95
C LYS A 145 -12.34 3.84 1.67
N ASP A 146 -13.37 3.01 1.77
CA ASP A 146 -14.29 2.77 0.67
C ASP A 146 -15.28 3.95 0.50
N ARG A 147 -16.13 3.86 -0.55
CA ARG A 147 -17.14 4.88 -0.85
C ARG A 147 -18.19 5.09 0.25
N LYS A 148 -18.31 4.16 1.20
CA LYS A 148 -19.17 4.26 2.39
C LYS A 148 -18.41 4.80 3.60
N ASN A 149 -17.21 5.33 3.39
CA ASN A 149 -16.33 5.89 4.41
C ASN A 149 -15.88 4.85 5.47
N ARG A 150 -15.89 3.56 5.12
CA ARG A 150 -15.38 2.49 5.98
C ARG A 150 -13.90 2.27 5.67
N ILE A 151 -13.07 2.14 6.70
CA ILE A 151 -11.67 1.75 6.54
C ILE A 151 -11.63 0.36 5.92
N VAL A 152 -10.80 0.17 4.90
CA VAL A 152 -10.64 -1.14 4.25
C VAL A 152 -9.99 -2.14 5.20
N ASP A 153 -10.36 -3.41 5.13
CA ASP A 153 -9.86 -4.43 6.08
C ASP A 153 -8.35 -4.67 5.94
N ASP A 154 -7.85 -4.77 4.72
CA ASP A 154 -6.46 -5.04 4.38
C ASP A 154 -6.13 -4.59 2.94
N CYS A 155 -4.92 -4.91 2.47
CA CYS A 155 -4.48 -4.59 1.11
C CYS A 155 -5.32 -5.27 0.01
N ILE A 156 -5.87 -6.46 0.26
CA ILE A 156 -6.75 -7.15 -0.70
C ILE A 156 -8.10 -6.43 -0.74
N GLY A 157 -8.67 -6.13 0.43
CA GLY A 157 -9.90 -5.35 0.57
C GLY A 157 -9.82 -4.00 -0.15
N ALA A 158 -8.69 -3.31 -0.05
CA ALA A 158 -8.43 -2.07 -0.80
C ALA A 158 -8.48 -2.31 -2.33
N THR A 159 -7.77 -3.35 -2.78
CA THR A 159 -7.61 -3.69 -4.21
C THR A 159 -8.91 -4.14 -4.86
N VAL A 160 -9.81 -4.80 -4.13
CA VAL A 160 -11.09 -5.28 -4.68
C VAL A 160 -12.22 -4.25 -4.56
N GLY A 161 -11.93 -3.01 -4.14
CA GLY A 161 -12.93 -1.94 -4.03
C GLY A 161 -13.73 -1.94 -2.73
N GLY A 162 -13.15 -2.43 -1.64
CA GLY A 162 -13.66 -2.29 -0.27
C GLY A 162 -14.49 -3.46 0.24
N MET A 163 -14.99 -3.32 1.46
CA MET A 163 -15.58 -4.39 2.27
C MET A 163 -16.69 -5.17 1.53
N ASP A 164 -17.58 -4.49 0.80
CA ASP A 164 -18.72 -5.18 0.15
C ASP A 164 -18.26 -6.12 -0.96
N ASN A 165 -17.31 -5.69 -1.79
CA ASN A 165 -16.71 -6.53 -2.83
C ASN A 165 -15.85 -7.63 -2.20
N TYR A 166 -15.09 -7.29 -1.15
CA TYR A 166 -14.24 -8.24 -0.46
C TYR A 166 -15.05 -9.39 0.14
N LEU A 167 -16.15 -9.09 0.82
CA LEU A 167 -17.06 -10.11 1.35
C LEU A 167 -17.72 -10.95 0.25
N ARG A 168 -18.02 -10.38 -0.92
CA ARG A 168 -18.51 -11.16 -2.07
C ARG A 168 -17.45 -12.13 -2.59
N LEU A 169 -16.22 -11.67 -2.73
CA LEU A 169 -15.08 -12.51 -3.14
C LEU A 169 -14.88 -13.66 -2.14
N LEU A 170 -14.77 -13.35 -0.84
CA LEU A 170 -14.62 -14.35 0.22
C LEU A 170 -15.76 -15.38 0.22
N LYS A 171 -17.00 -14.95 -0.02
CA LYS A 171 -18.15 -15.86 -0.15
C LYS A 171 -18.04 -16.76 -1.39
N SER A 172 -17.56 -16.23 -2.52
CA SER A 172 -17.43 -17.02 -3.76
C SER A 172 -16.36 -18.11 -3.70
N VAL A 173 -15.41 -18.00 -2.77
CA VAL A 173 -14.34 -18.98 -2.56
C VAL A 173 -14.43 -19.70 -1.22
N GLY A 174 -15.53 -19.50 -0.47
CA GLY A 174 -15.65 -19.91 0.94
C GLY A 174 -15.85 -21.40 1.17
N ASP A 175 -15.97 -22.21 0.11
CA ASP A 175 -16.11 -23.67 0.17
C ASP A 175 -14.78 -24.40 0.38
N ALA A 176 -13.63 -23.73 0.19
CA ALA A 176 -12.31 -24.25 0.54
C ALA A 176 -11.33 -23.13 0.90
N GLY A 177 -10.27 -23.46 1.64
CA GLY A 177 -9.20 -22.52 1.93
C GLY A 177 -8.54 -22.03 0.63
N THR A 178 -8.53 -20.71 0.45
CA THR A 178 -8.11 -20.07 -0.80
C THR A 178 -7.19 -18.89 -0.48
N TYR A 179 -5.99 -18.88 -1.03
CA TYR A 179 -5.13 -17.69 -0.98
C TYR A 179 -5.62 -16.63 -1.96
N LEU A 180 -5.55 -15.36 -1.58
CA LEU A 180 -5.91 -14.23 -2.45
C LEU A 180 -4.65 -13.51 -2.88
N PHE A 181 -4.28 -13.61 -4.15
CA PHE A 181 -3.05 -13.03 -4.68
C PHE A 181 -3.37 -11.86 -5.60
N THR A 182 -2.95 -10.67 -5.20
CA THR A 182 -2.73 -9.54 -6.13
C THR A 182 -1.36 -9.71 -6.81
N PRO A 183 -1.04 -8.93 -7.86
CA PRO A 183 0.29 -9.00 -8.49
C PRO A 183 1.42 -8.86 -7.48
N MET A 184 1.30 -7.93 -6.54
CA MET A 184 2.31 -7.74 -5.51
C MET A 184 2.45 -8.91 -4.54
N TYR A 185 1.34 -9.57 -4.20
CA TYR A 185 1.39 -10.76 -3.35
C TYR A 185 2.11 -11.91 -4.05
N SER A 186 1.96 -12.07 -5.36
CA SER A 186 2.62 -13.15 -6.10
C SER A 186 4.14 -13.04 -6.11
N LYS A 187 4.72 -11.85 -5.94
CA LYS A 187 6.17 -11.72 -5.75
C LYS A 187 6.60 -11.91 -4.30
N GLY A 188 5.76 -11.51 -3.36
CA GLY A 188 6.02 -11.59 -1.92
C GLY A 188 5.73 -12.96 -1.29
N TRP A 189 5.06 -13.89 -1.97
CA TRP A 189 4.52 -15.10 -1.31
C TRP A 189 5.58 -15.95 -0.62
N ARG A 190 6.82 -15.98 -1.14
CA ARG A 190 7.94 -16.68 -0.50
C ARG A 190 8.35 -16.03 0.82
N GLU A 191 8.38 -14.70 0.87
CA GLU A 191 8.63 -13.93 2.09
C GLU A 191 7.48 -14.11 3.10
N PHE A 192 6.25 -14.36 2.63
CA PHE A 192 5.12 -14.60 3.52
C PHE A 192 5.10 -16.01 4.12
N ILE A 193 5.39 -17.04 3.32
CA ILE A 193 5.33 -18.43 3.76
C ILE A 193 6.51 -18.83 4.65
N GLU A 194 7.67 -18.17 4.50
CA GLU A 194 8.84 -18.35 5.39
C GLU A 194 9.19 -19.84 5.59
N LEU A 195 9.25 -20.60 4.50
CA LEU A 195 9.54 -22.05 4.54
C LEU A 195 10.84 -22.34 5.30
N ASP A 196 11.82 -21.45 5.19
CA ASP A 196 13.10 -21.51 5.89
C ASP A 196 12.97 -21.49 7.42
N LYS A 197 11.90 -20.89 7.96
CA LYS A 197 11.60 -20.93 9.40
C LYS A 197 10.95 -22.24 9.85
N LEU A 198 10.32 -22.99 8.95
CA LEU A 198 9.69 -24.27 9.28
C LEU A 198 10.74 -25.36 9.47
N HIS A 199 11.75 -25.41 8.61
CA HIS A 199 12.81 -26.40 8.68
C HIS A 199 14.05 -25.98 7.86
N LYS A 200 15.26 -26.37 8.32
CA LYS A 200 16.53 -26.03 7.64
C LYS A 200 16.70 -26.69 6.26
N ASP A 201 16.13 -27.88 6.12
CA ASP A 201 16.06 -28.65 4.87
C ASP A 201 14.80 -28.21 4.07
N PRO A 202 14.96 -27.61 2.88
CA PRO A 202 13.86 -27.06 2.08
C PRO A 202 12.80 -28.09 1.70
N ASP A 203 13.19 -29.34 1.40
CA ASP A 203 12.25 -30.37 0.99
C ASP A 203 11.35 -30.80 2.16
N LYS A 204 11.94 -30.87 3.37
CA LYS A 204 11.19 -31.12 4.59
C LYS A 204 10.28 -29.95 4.95
N ALA A 205 10.76 -28.70 4.83
CA ALA A 205 9.96 -27.51 5.05
C ALA A 205 8.73 -27.48 4.13
N LEU A 206 8.93 -27.72 2.83
CA LEU A 206 7.86 -27.81 1.85
C LEU A 206 6.87 -28.93 2.19
N LYS A 207 7.35 -30.13 2.53
CA LYS A 207 6.49 -31.25 2.91
C LYS A 207 5.66 -30.94 4.16
N MET A 208 6.25 -30.29 5.15
CA MET A 208 5.53 -29.82 6.35
C MET A 208 4.46 -28.81 5.98
N MET A 209 4.79 -27.84 5.13
CA MET A 209 3.83 -26.82 4.70
C MET A 209 2.65 -27.41 3.93
N LYS A 210 2.92 -28.31 2.95
CA LYS A 210 1.86 -29.04 2.21
C LYS A 210 0.92 -29.78 3.16
N LYS A 211 1.48 -30.49 4.15
CA LYS A 211 0.68 -31.20 5.16
C LYS A 211 -0.15 -30.22 6.00
N THR A 212 0.42 -29.07 6.37
CA THR A 212 -0.33 -28.01 7.06
C THR A 212 -1.50 -27.56 6.23
N HIS A 213 -1.30 -27.18 4.97
CA HIS A 213 -2.35 -26.77 4.04
C HIS A 213 -3.46 -27.82 3.90
N GLU A 214 -3.10 -29.09 3.74
CA GLU A 214 -4.06 -30.20 3.68
C GLU A 214 -4.91 -30.28 4.95
N MET A 215 -4.29 -30.22 6.13
CA MET A 215 -4.99 -30.28 7.42
C MET A 215 -5.94 -29.11 7.64
N ILE A 216 -5.58 -27.91 7.18
CA ILE A 216 -6.42 -26.71 7.31
C ILE A 216 -7.38 -26.51 6.12
N GLY A 217 -7.36 -27.40 5.13
CA GLY A 217 -8.26 -27.39 3.98
C GLY A 217 -7.95 -26.33 2.92
N TYR A 218 -6.71 -25.83 2.84
CA TYR A 218 -6.27 -24.96 1.75
C TYR A 218 -5.96 -25.77 0.50
N LYS A 219 -6.60 -25.38 -0.61
CA LYS A 219 -6.54 -26.13 -1.88
C LYS A 219 -6.49 -25.22 -3.12
N ARG A 220 -6.57 -23.90 -2.94
CA ARG A 220 -6.74 -22.96 -4.05
C ARG A 220 -5.91 -21.70 -3.89
N VAL A 221 -5.62 -21.08 -5.03
CA VAL A 221 -5.11 -19.71 -5.13
C VAL A 221 -6.00 -18.93 -6.08
N ALA A 222 -6.57 -17.84 -5.59
CA ALA A 222 -7.31 -16.87 -6.38
C ALA A 222 -6.37 -15.78 -6.87
N LYS A 223 -6.18 -15.72 -8.18
CA LYS A 223 -5.48 -14.66 -8.88
C LYS A 223 -6.42 -13.47 -9.07
N ILE A 224 -6.16 -12.39 -8.35
CA ILE A 224 -6.90 -11.13 -8.44
C ILE A 224 -6.16 -10.23 -9.43
N ASN A 225 -6.71 -10.11 -10.63
CA ASN A 225 -6.23 -9.21 -11.64
C ASN A 225 -6.67 -7.78 -11.31
N THR A 226 -5.69 -6.90 -11.18
CA THR A 226 -5.88 -5.47 -10.86
C THR A 226 -5.78 -4.57 -12.10
N GLY A 227 -5.43 -5.14 -13.26
CA GLY A 227 -5.09 -4.39 -14.46
C GLY A 227 -3.72 -3.71 -14.44
N LEU A 228 -2.95 -3.84 -13.35
CA LEU A 228 -1.62 -3.24 -13.23
C LEU A 228 -0.53 -4.19 -13.73
N GLU A 229 0.40 -3.67 -14.53
CA GLU A 229 1.49 -4.46 -15.17
C GLU A 229 2.89 -4.15 -14.60
N TYR A 230 2.96 -3.42 -13.47
CA TYR A 230 4.25 -3.07 -12.85
C TYR A 230 4.94 -4.28 -12.21
N THR A 231 4.19 -5.32 -11.86
CA THR A 231 4.72 -6.60 -11.39
C THR A 231 4.82 -7.60 -12.52
N GLU A 232 6.06 -7.90 -12.92
CA GLU A 232 6.36 -8.88 -13.96
C GLU A 232 6.04 -10.31 -13.52
N ASN A 233 5.72 -11.15 -14.50
CA ASN A 233 5.56 -12.61 -14.35
C ASN A 233 4.49 -13.00 -13.31
N PHE A 234 3.41 -12.22 -13.20
CA PHE A 234 2.31 -12.52 -12.28
C PHE A 234 1.74 -13.92 -12.53
N ASP A 235 1.46 -14.24 -13.80
CA ASP A 235 0.93 -15.55 -14.20
C ASP A 235 1.88 -16.70 -13.88
N ASP A 236 3.17 -16.53 -14.14
CA ASP A 236 4.17 -17.55 -13.83
C ASP A 236 4.30 -17.76 -12.33
N ALA A 237 4.27 -16.69 -11.53
CA ALA A 237 4.34 -16.80 -10.08
C ALA A 237 3.11 -17.50 -9.48
N ILE A 238 1.92 -17.30 -10.06
CA ILE A 238 0.70 -18.02 -9.67
C ILE A 238 0.80 -19.49 -10.04
N ARG A 239 1.23 -19.81 -11.27
CA ARG A 239 1.44 -21.19 -11.73
C ARG A 239 2.44 -21.92 -10.87
N GLU A 240 3.57 -21.29 -10.59
CA GLU A 240 4.61 -21.84 -9.72
C GLU A 240 4.07 -22.16 -8.33
N PHE A 241 3.32 -21.23 -7.71
CA PHE A 241 2.70 -21.48 -6.41
C PHE A 241 1.72 -22.65 -6.46
N ALA A 242 0.85 -22.67 -7.48
CA ALA A 242 -0.16 -23.69 -7.66
C ALA A 242 0.47 -25.07 -7.87
N GLU A 243 1.46 -25.19 -8.74
CA GLU A 243 2.21 -26.43 -8.99
C GLU A 243 2.97 -26.88 -7.74
N LEU A 244 3.58 -25.94 -7.03
CA LEU A 244 4.34 -26.24 -5.83
C LEU A 244 3.45 -26.86 -4.75
N PHE A 245 2.22 -26.38 -4.56
CA PHE A 245 1.31 -26.83 -3.50
C PHE A 245 0.17 -27.76 -3.96
N ASP A 246 0.08 -28.07 -5.26
CA ASP A 246 -1.02 -28.81 -5.90
C ASP A 246 -2.39 -28.11 -5.72
N PHE A 247 -2.42 -26.80 -5.99
CA PHE A 247 -3.60 -25.95 -5.79
C PHE A 247 -4.32 -25.64 -7.10
N GLU A 248 -5.64 -25.55 -7.04
CA GLU A 248 -6.46 -25.02 -8.14
C GLU A 248 -6.28 -23.50 -8.26
N ILE A 249 -6.19 -23.00 -9.49
CA ILE A 249 -6.14 -21.56 -9.78
C ILE A 249 -7.55 -21.07 -10.11
N LEU A 250 -8.01 -20.06 -9.38
CA LEU A 250 -9.23 -19.31 -9.69
C LEU A 250 -8.84 -17.92 -10.19
N GLU A 251 -9.50 -17.39 -11.22
CA GLU A 251 -9.22 -16.05 -11.74
C GLU A 251 -10.35 -15.07 -11.46
N PHE A 252 -9.99 -13.89 -11.00
CA PHE A 252 -10.91 -12.79 -10.70
C PHE A 252 -10.42 -11.50 -11.35
N ASN A 253 -11.28 -10.84 -12.13
CA ASN A 253 -10.97 -9.60 -12.86
C ASN A 253 -11.63 -8.36 -12.22
N ASN A 254 -11.83 -8.37 -10.91
CA ASN A 254 -12.50 -7.31 -10.17
C ASN A 254 -11.55 -6.45 -9.31
N GLY A 255 -10.24 -6.67 -9.39
CA GLY A 255 -9.26 -5.77 -8.80
C GLY A 255 -9.25 -4.42 -9.53
N ASN A 256 -9.08 -3.33 -8.82
CA ASN A 256 -9.12 -1.96 -9.36
C ASN A 256 -8.41 -0.96 -8.43
N GLN A 257 -8.28 0.28 -8.91
CA GLN A 257 -7.55 1.36 -8.21
C GLN A 257 -8.49 2.41 -7.58
N GLU A 258 -9.81 2.21 -7.60
CA GLU A 258 -10.79 3.25 -7.27
C GLU A 258 -10.62 3.82 -5.85
N ILE A 259 -10.34 2.97 -4.86
CA ILE A 259 -10.14 3.41 -3.47
C ILE A 259 -8.88 4.26 -3.33
N PHE A 260 -7.81 3.87 -4.04
CA PHE A 260 -6.54 4.60 -4.01
C PHE A 260 -6.69 5.96 -4.66
N GLU A 261 -7.32 6.01 -5.84
CA GLU A 261 -7.61 7.25 -6.57
C GLU A 261 -8.48 8.20 -5.73
N ASP A 262 -9.59 7.70 -5.16
CA ASP A 262 -10.52 8.50 -4.38
C ASP A 262 -9.88 9.04 -3.10
N CYS A 263 -9.17 8.21 -2.34
CA CYS A 263 -8.49 8.66 -1.12
C CYS A 263 -7.36 9.64 -1.41
N TYR A 264 -6.58 9.41 -2.47
CA TYR A 264 -5.54 10.31 -2.93
C TYR A 264 -6.11 11.67 -3.37
N GLY A 265 -7.17 11.65 -4.18
CA GLY A 265 -7.86 12.87 -4.64
C GLY A 265 -8.46 13.69 -3.50
N LYS A 266 -9.10 13.03 -2.52
CA LYS A 266 -9.61 13.69 -1.31
C LYS A 266 -8.49 14.37 -0.52
N MET A 267 -7.35 13.68 -0.36
CA MET A 267 -6.20 14.26 0.33
C MET A 267 -5.63 15.45 -0.44
N LYS A 268 -5.58 15.41 -1.78
CA LYS A 268 -5.15 16.55 -2.61
C LYS A 268 -6.03 17.78 -2.41
N VAL A 269 -7.34 17.59 -2.26
CA VAL A 269 -8.28 18.67 -1.94
C VAL A 269 -8.02 19.22 -0.54
N GLU A 270 -7.85 18.34 0.45
CA GLU A 270 -7.63 18.72 1.85
C GLU A 270 -6.35 19.56 2.04
N ILE A 271 -5.27 19.21 1.33
CA ILE A 271 -4.00 19.95 1.40
C ILE A 271 -3.86 21.08 0.36
N GLY A 272 -4.96 21.43 -0.32
CA GLY A 272 -5.05 22.61 -1.17
C GLY A 272 -4.42 22.49 -2.57
N ILE A 273 -4.12 21.29 -3.06
CA ILE A 273 -3.60 21.06 -4.42
C ILE A 273 -4.71 21.14 -5.48
N MET A 274 -5.91 20.65 -5.14
CA MET A 274 -7.08 20.70 -6.04
C MET A 274 -8.21 21.50 -5.38
N LYS A 275 -8.92 22.31 -6.17
CA LYS A 275 -10.16 22.96 -5.71
C LYS A 275 -11.31 21.99 -5.87
N MET A 276 -12.21 21.89 -4.88
CA MET A 276 -13.47 21.16 -5.06
C MET A 276 -14.26 21.78 -6.21
N GLU A 277 -14.55 21.01 -7.24
CA GLU A 277 -15.59 21.37 -8.19
C GLU A 277 -16.94 21.22 -7.50
N ILE A 278 -17.55 22.34 -7.10
CA ILE A 278 -18.95 22.37 -6.71
C ILE A 278 -19.74 22.08 -7.99
N LYS A 279 -20.06 20.82 -8.24
CA LYS A 279 -21.11 20.46 -9.20
C LYS A 279 -22.43 20.92 -8.60
N ASN A 280 -22.84 22.14 -8.95
CA ASN A 280 -24.21 22.60 -8.76
C ASN A 280 -25.12 21.60 -9.49
N LYS A 281 -25.87 20.81 -8.70
CA LYS A 281 -27.07 20.13 -9.18
C LYS A 281 -28.22 21.13 -9.23
#